data_AF-A2DVV8-F1
#
_entry.id   AF-A2DVV8-F1
#
_cell.length_a   1.000
_cell.length_b   1.000
_cell.length_c   1.000
_cell.angle_alpha   90.00
_cell.angle_beta   90.00
_cell.angle_gamma   90.00
#
_symmetry.space_group_name_H-M   'P 1'
#
loop_
_entity.id
_entity.type
_entity.pdbx_description
1 polymer ?
#
loop_
_entity_poly.entity_id
_entity_poly.type
_entity_poly.pdbx_seq_one_letter_code
_entity_poly.pdbx_strand_id
1 'polypeptide(L)'
;MLSLLITIAHSYSVSSTGYHYVNISSSGTEITFNLESVSDYDYYLVFVDSPIYLIIDDTVLSNRVYKLQSTYGTYTIASTTGESAEFGAFLIAKTYDFLEFWIKPASESYTMTQDTYSTTQDCYLIILDSNTFNVYLTKNGDSNDVYYSVSGGKPNTLLTSSGLYNNKAVTLNYKQNKQTTASQTYSILSYYLNTIYNYQLYDDSKPKRTFSTGTTIGYFPSPMSGGTSSGSSISLGLNSFSISTSTTYSIPVSTLLVFTKSDSISGEAICGSESLSILGSSGIKAIAFLNKGTLMLTSTSGTKTCNFIAYDYSHKVYYCNHVTIISGTVKYTVSVGGSDTYCVVSAFSDGHLDIDSDGQTHFSFGVDKTLVYDKTESDQHITNPVITYVRREKHMPTRSSLN
;
A
#
# COMPACT_ATOMS: atom_id res chain seq x y z
N MET A 1 36.62 7.79 16.41
CA MET A 1 35.49 8.62 16.89
C MET A 1 34.22 7.88 16.51
N LEU A 2 33.48 7.36 17.49
CA LEU A 2 32.19 6.71 17.26
C LEU A 2 31.12 7.82 17.29
N SER A 3 30.70 8.30 16.13
CA SER A 3 29.63 9.28 16.04
C SER A 3 28.31 8.55 16.28
N LEU A 4 27.70 8.76 17.45
CA LEU A 4 26.36 8.27 17.75
C LEU A 4 25.36 9.05 16.88
N LEU A 5 24.96 8.45 15.76
CA LEU A 5 23.83 8.92 14.96
C LEU A 5 22.55 8.57 15.72
N ILE A 6 22.04 9.53 16.49
CA ILE A 6 20.69 9.44 17.04
C ILE A 6 19.74 9.82 15.89
N THR A 7 19.21 8.82 15.20
CA THR A 7 18.11 9.02 14.27
C THR A 7 16.86 9.29 15.09
N ILE A 8 16.41 10.56 15.15
CA ILE A 8 15.13 10.89 15.78
C ILE A 8 14.03 10.49 14.78
N ALA A 9 13.43 9.33 15.02
CA ALA A 9 12.23 8.93 14.28
C ALA A 9 11.13 9.98 14.57
N HIS A 10 10.70 10.68 13.53
CA HIS A 10 9.57 11.59 13.64
C HIS A 10 8.30 10.76 13.52
N SER A 11 7.38 10.92 14.46
CA SER A 11 6.07 10.24 14.44
C SER A 11 4.95 11.27 14.46
N TYR A 12 3.91 11.06 13.66
CA TYR A 12 2.69 11.85 13.63
C TYR A 12 1.47 10.95 13.89
N SER A 13 0.49 11.44 14.65
CA SER A 13 -0.72 10.68 14.97
C SER A 13 -1.97 11.36 14.39
N VAL A 14 -2.71 10.62 13.57
CA VAL A 14 -4.02 10.99 13.03
C VAL A 14 -5.10 10.36 13.91
N SER A 15 -5.57 11.11 14.89
CA SER A 15 -6.58 10.65 15.87
C SER A 15 -7.96 11.27 15.69
N SER A 16 -8.12 12.18 14.71
CA SER A 16 -9.38 12.82 14.37
C SER A 16 -9.50 12.97 12.86
N THR A 17 -10.72 13.21 12.39
CA THR A 17 -10.96 13.70 11.03
C THR A 17 -10.47 15.15 10.88
N GLY A 18 -10.35 15.61 9.63
CA GLY A 18 -10.07 17.00 9.28
C GLY A 18 -8.81 17.12 8.44
N TYR A 19 -8.29 18.34 8.33
CA TYR A 19 -7.03 18.61 7.63
C TYR A 19 -5.83 18.26 8.51
N HIS A 20 -4.82 17.63 7.92
CA HIS A 20 -3.56 17.23 8.54
C HIS A 20 -2.36 17.71 7.71
N TYR A 21 -1.29 18.02 8.42
CA TYR A 21 0.00 18.41 7.88
C TYR A 21 1.09 17.59 8.58
N VAL A 22 1.92 16.91 7.80
CA VAL A 22 2.99 16.04 8.30
C VAL A 22 4.30 16.42 7.64
N ASN A 23 5.32 16.72 8.44
CA ASN A 23 6.70 16.84 7.93
C ASN A 23 7.28 15.44 7.72
N ILE A 24 7.82 15.20 6.53
CA ILE A 24 8.44 13.95 6.12
C ILE A 24 9.95 14.11 6.26
N SER A 25 10.55 13.33 7.16
CA SER A 25 12.00 13.34 7.34
C SER A 25 12.69 12.57 6.20
N SER A 26 13.99 12.82 6.00
CA SER A 26 14.78 12.10 4.99
C SER A 26 14.91 10.60 5.25
N SER A 27 14.72 10.16 6.50
CA SER A 27 14.67 8.74 6.88
C SER A 27 13.24 8.17 6.88
N GLY A 28 12.25 8.94 6.43
CA GLY A 28 10.84 8.64 6.60
C GLY A 28 10.28 9.15 7.93
N THR A 29 8.97 9.31 7.99
CA THR A 29 8.21 9.71 9.19
C THR A 29 7.20 8.61 9.46
N GLU A 30 7.02 8.20 10.71
CA GLU A 30 5.93 7.30 11.07
C GLU A 30 4.62 8.08 11.14
N ILE A 31 3.56 7.58 10.50
CA ILE A 31 2.20 8.09 10.64
C ILE A 31 1.31 7.00 11.22
N THR A 32 0.70 7.29 12.37
CA THR A 32 -0.21 6.37 13.05
C THR A 32 -1.64 6.88 12.94
N PHE A 33 -2.52 6.11 12.31
CA PHE A 33 -3.95 6.33 12.35
C PHE A 33 -4.52 5.67 13.60
N ASN A 34 -5.30 6.41 14.36
CA ASN A 34 -6.05 5.95 15.52
C ASN A 34 -7.42 6.63 15.53
N LEU A 35 -8.22 6.30 14.53
CA LEU A 35 -9.52 6.86 14.27
C LEU A 35 -10.61 5.98 14.90
N GLU A 36 -11.65 6.61 15.43
CA GLU A 36 -12.80 5.90 16.01
C GLU A 36 -13.54 5.11 14.93
N SER A 37 -13.80 3.83 15.17
CA SER A 37 -14.60 3.04 14.23
C SER A 37 -16.07 3.47 14.27
N VAL A 38 -16.66 3.69 13.10
CA VAL A 38 -18.06 4.09 12.96
C VAL A 38 -18.78 3.12 12.02
N SER A 39 -19.78 2.41 12.52
CA SER A 39 -20.46 1.28 11.84
C SER A 39 -20.91 1.58 10.40
N ASP A 40 -21.50 2.75 10.17
CA ASP A 40 -22.19 3.08 8.91
C ASP A 40 -21.39 4.03 8.02
N TYR A 41 -20.11 4.25 8.35
CA TYR A 41 -19.25 5.18 7.65
C TYR A 41 -17.90 4.54 7.32
N ASP A 42 -17.27 5.07 6.29
CA ASP A 42 -15.90 4.76 5.89
C ASP A 42 -15.04 6.02 5.94
N TYR A 43 -13.75 5.83 6.21
CA TYR A 43 -12.76 6.89 6.18
C TYR A 43 -12.15 7.04 4.79
N TYR A 44 -12.07 8.27 4.31
CA TYR A 44 -11.42 8.66 3.06
C TYR A 44 -10.26 9.59 3.37
N LEU A 45 -9.09 9.29 2.82
CA LEU A 45 -7.93 10.17 2.81
C LEU A 45 -7.86 10.89 1.47
N VAL A 46 -7.85 12.21 1.50
CA VAL A 46 -7.80 13.06 0.30
C VAL A 46 -6.54 13.92 0.39
N PHE A 47 -5.65 13.81 -0.59
CA PHE A 47 -4.38 14.55 -0.62
C PHE A 47 -4.54 15.89 -1.35
N VAL A 48 -4.04 16.97 -0.73
CA VAL A 48 -4.05 18.32 -1.28
C VAL A 48 -3.20 18.39 -2.55
N ASP A 49 -2.01 17.80 -2.50
CA ASP A 49 -1.07 17.71 -3.62
C ASP A 49 -1.01 16.31 -4.22
N SER A 50 -0.40 16.21 -5.41
CA SER A 50 -0.29 14.94 -6.12
C SER A 50 0.60 13.99 -5.29
N PRO A 51 0.09 12.84 -4.82
CA PRO A 51 0.84 11.99 -3.93
C PRO A 51 1.80 11.04 -4.66
N ILE A 52 2.05 11.25 -5.97
CA ILE A 52 2.96 10.42 -6.78
C ILE A 52 4.41 10.38 -6.27
N TYR A 53 4.77 11.31 -5.38
CA TYR A 53 6.06 11.35 -4.73
C TYR A 53 6.05 10.74 -3.33
N LEU A 54 4.86 10.44 -2.78
CA LEU A 54 4.70 9.84 -1.47
C LEU A 54 4.79 8.32 -1.57
N ILE A 55 5.58 7.75 -0.66
CA ILE A 55 5.75 6.32 -0.48
C ILE A 55 5.21 5.99 0.91
N ILE A 56 4.24 5.09 0.99
CA ILE A 56 3.67 4.58 2.24
C ILE A 56 4.00 3.09 2.32
N ASP A 57 4.77 2.68 3.33
CA ASP A 57 5.16 1.28 3.53
C ASP A 57 5.66 0.63 2.22
N ASP A 58 6.65 1.28 1.58
CA ASP A 58 7.25 0.90 0.29
C ASP A 58 6.32 0.96 -0.94
N THR A 59 5.09 1.46 -0.78
CA THR A 59 4.12 1.60 -1.87
C THR A 59 4.01 3.06 -2.32
N VAL A 60 4.31 3.32 -3.59
CA VAL A 60 4.07 4.64 -4.21
C VAL A 60 2.57 4.88 -4.36
N LEU A 61 2.09 6.01 -3.86
CA LEU A 61 0.70 6.41 -4.02
C LEU A 61 0.46 6.96 -5.45
N SER A 62 -0.59 6.49 -6.12
CA SER A 62 -0.94 6.92 -7.49
C SER A 62 -2.20 7.78 -7.60
N ASN A 63 -3.14 7.65 -6.67
CA ASN A 63 -4.41 8.39 -6.62
C ASN A 63 -4.37 9.50 -5.57
N ARG A 64 -5.21 10.53 -5.72
CA ARG A 64 -5.40 11.59 -4.70
C ARG A 64 -6.36 11.21 -3.60
N VAL A 65 -7.24 10.25 -3.86
CA VAL A 65 -8.31 9.83 -2.96
C VAL A 65 -8.12 8.35 -2.66
N TYR A 66 -8.10 8.02 -1.37
CA TYR A 66 -8.04 6.66 -0.89
C TYR A 66 -9.10 6.39 0.16
N LYS A 67 -9.67 5.19 0.12
CA LYS A 67 -10.46 4.63 1.21
C LYS A 67 -9.55 3.92 2.20
N LEU A 68 -9.62 4.30 3.48
CA LEU A 68 -8.82 3.69 4.53
C LEU A 68 -9.42 2.31 4.91
N GLN A 69 -8.59 1.27 4.86
CA GLN A 69 -9.04 -0.12 5.14
C GLN A 69 -9.13 -0.44 6.63
N SER A 70 -8.33 0.24 7.46
CA SER A 70 -8.29 0.05 8.91
C SER A 70 -8.28 1.41 9.60
N THR A 71 -9.14 1.61 10.59
CA THR A 71 -9.15 2.87 11.37
C THR A 71 -7.97 2.97 12.33
N TYR A 72 -7.21 1.88 12.49
CA TYR A 72 -6.00 1.82 13.30
C TYR A 72 -4.82 1.25 12.50
N GLY A 73 -3.66 1.89 12.57
CA GLY A 73 -2.44 1.37 11.96
C GLY A 73 -1.30 2.38 11.93
N THR A 74 -0.08 1.87 12.05
CA THR A 74 1.14 2.67 11.87
C THR A 74 1.78 2.34 10.52
N TYR A 75 2.20 3.39 9.84
CA TYR A 75 2.81 3.38 8.52
C TYR A 75 4.09 4.20 8.53
N THR A 76 5.03 3.89 7.65
CA THR A 76 6.15 4.78 7.32
C THR A 76 5.82 5.56 6.06
N ILE A 77 5.75 6.89 6.18
CA ILE A 77 5.64 7.80 5.04
C ILE A 77 7.03 8.33 4.69
N ALA A 78 7.39 8.19 3.42
CA ALA A 78 8.57 8.80 2.82
C ALA A 78 8.14 9.61 1.59
N SER A 79 9.04 10.46 1.11
CA SER A 79 8.81 11.28 -0.08
C SER A 79 10.09 11.41 -0.88
N THR A 80 9.98 11.31 -2.21
CA THR A 80 11.14 11.39 -3.11
C THR A 80 11.53 12.82 -3.44
N THR A 81 10.61 13.78 -3.30
CA THR A 81 10.84 15.18 -3.72
C THR A 81 10.34 16.23 -2.72
N GLY A 82 9.63 15.84 -1.66
CA GLY A 82 8.93 16.77 -0.78
C GLY A 82 9.21 16.54 0.69
N GLU A 83 9.21 17.63 1.46
CA GLU A 83 9.46 17.61 2.91
C GLU A 83 8.17 17.49 3.74
N SER A 84 6.99 17.48 3.10
CA SER A 84 5.72 17.36 3.82
C SER A 84 4.62 16.69 3.00
N ALA A 85 3.61 16.18 3.70
CA ALA A 85 2.35 15.72 3.15
C ALA A 85 1.18 16.47 3.78
N GLU A 86 0.28 16.93 2.92
CA GLU A 86 -0.95 17.64 3.30
C GLU A 86 -2.16 16.84 2.80
N PHE A 87 -3.04 16.45 3.73
CA PHE A 87 -4.19 15.62 3.41
C PHE A 87 -5.34 15.88 4.38
N GLY A 88 -6.54 15.49 4.00
CA GLY A 88 -7.69 15.44 4.89
C GLY A 88 -8.18 14.02 5.14
N ALA A 89 -8.60 13.73 6.37
CA ALA A 89 -9.31 12.51 6.74
C ALA A 89 -10.80 12.82 6.89
N PHE A 90 -11.63 12.14 6.10
CA PHE A 90 -13.07 12.42 5.96
C PHE A 90 -13.92 11.19 6.24
N LEU A 91 -15.02 11.37 6.94
CA LEU A 91 -15.96 10.31 7.28
C LEU A 91 -17.21 10.41 6.41
N ILE A 92 -17.37 9.47 5.47
CA ILE A 92 -18.48 9.42 4.52
C ILE A 92 -19.33 8.17 4.77
N ALA A 93 -20.65 8.26 4.60
CA ALA A 93 -21.51 7.10 4.81
C ALA A 93 -21.12 5.96 3.85
N LYS A 94 -21.25 4.71 4.28
CA LYS A 94 -20.98 3.52 3.44
C LYS A 94 -21.86 3.47 2.19
N THR A 95 -23.04 4.06 2.28
CA THR A 95 -24.01 4.17 1.20
C THR A 95 -24.22 5.64 0.84
N TYR A 96 -23.98 5.98 -0.42
CA TYR A 96 -24.23 7.29 -1.02
C TYR A 96 -24.57 7.11 -2.50
N ASP A 97 -25.25 8.12 -3.06
CA ASP A 97 -25.57 8.17 -4.49
C ASP A 97 -24.45 8.87 -5.28
N PHE A 98 -23.92 9.96 -4.73
CA PHE A 98 -22.88 10.79 -5.37
C PHE A 98 -21.80 11.18 -4.37
N LEU A 99 -20.54 11.17 -4.82
CA LEU A 99 -19.39 11.65 -4.05
C LEU A 99 -18.46 12.46 -4.96
N GLU A 100 -18.26 13.71 -4.60
CA GLU A 100 -17.45 14.69 -5.32
C GLU A 100 -16.38 15.30 -4.42
N PHE A 101 -15.25 15.69 -5.02
CA PHE A 101 -14.09 16.25 -4.34
C PHE A 101 -13.69 17.53 -5.03
N TRP A 102 -13.53 18.60 -4.26
CA TRP A 102 -13.05 19.88 -4.70
C TRP A 102 -11.78 20.25 -3.93
N ILE A 103 -10.63 19.97 -4.55
CA ILE A 103 -9.31 20.08 -3.92
C ILE A 103 -8.60 21.31 -4.49
N LYS A 104 -8.09 22.18 -3.60
CA LYS A 104 -7.54 23.51 -3.92
C LYS A 104 -8.56 24.36 -4.71
N PRO A 105 -9.77 24.62 -4.17
CA PRO A 105 -10.80 25.32 -4.90
C PRO A 105 -10.37 26.75 -5.26
N ALA A 106 -10.62 27.14 -6.51
CA ALA A 106 -10.59 28.54 -6.91
C ALA A 106 -11.80 29.30 -6.31
N SER A 107 -11.72 30.63 -6.29
CA SER A 107 -12.86 31.48 -5.90
C SER A 107 -13.92 31.49 -7.01
N GLU A 108 -14.77 30.47 -7.02
CA GLU A 108 -15.81 30.27 -8.04
C GLU A 108 -17.08 29.62 -7.44
N SER A 109 -18.11 29.47 -8.26
CA SER A 109 -19.37 28.85 -7.85
C SER A 109 -19.57 27.49 -8.50
N TYR A 110 -19.98 26.53 -7.69
CA TYR A 110 -20.44 25.21 -8.06
C TYR A 110 -21.96 25.17 -7.96
N THR A 111 -22.64 24.78 -9.03
CA THR A 111 -24.10 24.62 -9.05
C THR A 111 -24.43 23.17 -9.33
N MET A 112 -25.24 22.57 -8.46
CA MET A 112 -25.69 21.20 -8.69
C MET A 112 -26.60 21.12 -9.91
N THR A 113 -26.50 20.01 -10.63
CA THR A 113 -27.36 19.73 -11.78
C THR A 113 -28.82 19.63 -11.36
N GLN A 114 -29.72 20.25 -12.15
CA GLN A 114 -31.15 20.38 -11.87
C GLN A 114 -31.95 19.10 -12.20
N ASP A 115 -31.59 18.02 -11.52
CA ASP A 115 -32.22 16.72 -11.70
C ASP A 115 -33.30 16.48 -10.64
N THR A 116 -34.32 15.69 -10.99
CA THR A 116 -35.40 15.25 -10.10
C THR A 116 -35.41 13.72 -10.01
N TYR A 117 -35.41 13.18 -8.79
CA TYR A 117 -35.34 11.74 -8.56
C TYR A 117 -36.61 11.21 -7.90
N SER A 118 -36.95 9.95 -8.18
CA SER A 118 -38.08 9.25 -7.55
C SER A 118 -37.78 8.82 -6.10
N THR A 119 -36.51 8.77 -5.72
CA THR A 119 -36.00 8.42 -4.39
C THR A 119 -35.26 9.59 -3.76
N THR A 120 -35.09 9.54 -2.44
CA THR A 120 -34.16 10.44 -1.75
C THR A 120 -32.74 10.15 -2.24
N GLN A 121 -31.94 11.20 -2.43
CA GLN A 121 -30.55 11.07 -2.83
C GLN A 121 -29.64 11.71 -1.79
N ASP A 122 -28.53 11.04 -1.45
CA ASP A 122 -27.48 11.55 -0.60
C ASP A 122 -26.24 11.89 -1.45
N CYS A 123 -25.96 13.19 -1.59
CA CYS A 123 -24.88 13.73 -2.40
C CYS A 123 -23.79 14.33 -1.51
N TYR A 124 -22.59 13.77 -1.53
CA TYR A 124 -21.46 14.26 -0.75
C TYR A 124 -20.52 15.12 -1.58
N LEU A 125 -20.11 16.26 -1.02
CA LEU A 125 -19.05 17.11 -1.55
C LEU A 125 -17.99 17.32 -0.47
N ILE A 126 -16.77 16.85 -0.73
CA ILE A 126 -15.58 17.12 0.11
C ILE A 126 -14.81 18.29 -0.51
N ILE A 127 -14.53 19.31 0.29
CA ILE A 127 -13.72 20.46 -0.10
C ILE A 127 -12.48 20.48 0.78
N LEU A 128 -11.29 20.58 0.17
CA LEU A 128 -10.01 20.50 0.87
C LEU A 128 -8.99 21.47 0.27
N ASP A 129 -8.27 22.20 1.12
CA ASP A 129 -7.16 23.06 0.74
C ASP A 129 -6.12 23.14 1.88
N SER A 130 -4.87 23.45 1.55
CA SER A 130 -3.86 23.81 2.54
C SER A 130 -4.08 25.22 3.10
N ASN A 131 -4.75 26.08 2.34
CA ASN A 131 -5.17 27.40 2.77
C ASN A 131 -6.60 27.39 3.34
N THR A 132 -6.95 28.41 4.11
CA THR A 132 -8.33 28.59 4.54
C THR A 132 -9.20 29.13 3.41
N PHE A 133 -10.47 28.72 3.36
CA PHE A 133 -11.50 29.21 2.46
C PHE A 133 -12.84 29.38 3.17
N ASN A 134 -13.75 30.12 2.52
CA ASN A 134 -15.14 30.24 2.92
C ASN A 134 -16.04 29.52 1.92
N VAL A 135 -17.14 28.95 2.43
CA VAL A 135 -18.20 28.37 1.61
C VAL A 135 -19.48 29.15 1.88
N TYR A 136 -20.09 29.69 0.83
CA TYR A 136 -21.37 30.37 0.88
C TYR A 136 -22.43 29.53 0.18
N LEU A 137 -23.64 29.53 0.75
CA LEU A 137 -24.75 28.72 0.26
C LEU A 137 -25.90 29.60 -0.20
N THR A 138 -26.37 29.40 -1.44
CA THR A 138 -27.53 30.12 -1.99
C THR A 138 -28.63 29.13 -2.37
N LYS A 139 -29.63 28.96 -1.51
CA LYS A 139 -30.72 27.97 -1.65
C LYS A 139 -31.87 28.42 -2.58
N ASN A 140 -31.63 28.90 -3.80
CA ASN A 140 -32.63 29.52 -4.70
C ASN A 140 -33.97 28.75 -4.86
N GLY A 141 -34.89 28.88 -3.90
CA GLY A 141 -36.11 28.08 -3.79
C GLY A 141 -35.90 26.59 -3.48
N ASP A 142 -34.67 26.16 -3.17
CA ASP A 142 -34.33 24.76 -2.89
C ASP A 142 -34.78 24.39 -1.47
N SER A 143 -35.76 23.47 -1.37
CA SER A 143 -36.31 22.99 -0.10
C SER A 143 -35.54 21.82 0.51
N ASN A 144 -34.45 21.38 -0.12
CA ASN A 144 -33.66 20.26 0.36
C ASN A 144 -32.68 20.67 1.47
N ASP A 145 -32.30 19.66 2.27
CA ASP A 145 -31.42 19.84 3.41
C ASP A 145 -29.96 19.73 2.99
N VAL A 146 -29.13 20.56 3.62
CA VAL A 146 -27.67 20.52 3.47
C VAL A 146 -27.12 20.34 4.87
N TYR A 147 -26.43 19.23 5.10
CA TYR A 147 -25.69 19.01 6.34
C TYR A 147 -24.20 19.23 6.09
N TYR A 148 -23.46 19.63 7.12
CA TYR A 148 -22.04 19.90 6.98
C TYR A 148 -21.20 19.40 8.15
N SER A 149 -19.90 19.30 7.90
CA SER A 149 -18.85 19.10 8.88
C SER A 149 -17.60 19.88 8.45
N VAL A 150 -17.09 20.76 9.30
CA VAL A 150 -15.82 21.50 9.07
C VAL A 150 -14.60 20.75 9.60
N SER A 151 -14.82 19.65 10.31
CA SER A 151 -13.76 18.80 10.84
C SER A 151 -13.58 17.53 10.00
N GLY A 152 -14.25 17.39 8.86
CA GLY A 152 -14.27 16.16 8.07
C GLY A 152 -15.01 14.98 8.72
N GLY A 153 -15.55 15.13 9.93
CA GLY A 153 -16.39 14.13 10.59
C GLY A 153 -17.77 13.98 9.93
N LYS A 154 -18.70 13.26 10.58
CA LYS A 154 -20.07 13.07 10.06
C LYS A 154 -20.72 14.42 9.75
N PRO A 155 -21.19 14.68 8.52
CA PRO A 155 -21.94 15.89 8.21
C PRO A 155 -23.36 15.76 8.74
N ASN A 156 -23.56 16.04 10.03
CA ASN A 156 -24.85 15.92 10.73
C ASN A 156 -25.39 17.27 11.23
N THR A 157 -24.65 18.36 11.01
CA THR A 157 -25.08 19.71 11.39
C THR A 157 -25.83 20.32 10.22
N LEU A 158 -27.10 20.68 10.41
CA LEU A 158 -27.90 21.34 9.37
C LEU A 158 -27.33 22.73 9.08
N LEU A 159 -27.03 23.02 7.83
CA LEU A 159 -26.55 24.32 7.37
C LEU A 159 -27.72 25.30 7.24
N THR A 160 -27.95 26.09 8.29
CA THR A 160 -28.97 27.15 8.34
C THR A 160 -28.40 28.55 8.14
N SER A 161 -27.08 28.72 8.30
CA SER A 161 -26.37 29.98 8.06
C SER A 161 -26.07 30.19 6.58
N SER A 162 -25.78 31.44 6.21
CA SER A 162 -25.40 31.83 4.84
C SER A 162 -24.00 31.36 4.42
N GLY A 163 -23.19 30.82 5.34
CA GLY A 163 -21.88 30.28 5.01
C GLY A 163 -21.09 29.66 6.17
N LEU A 164 -19.96 29.06 5.79
CA LEU A 164 -18.93 28.45 6.63
C LEU A 164 -17.62 29.22 6.42
N TYR A 165 -16.95 29.62 7.50
CA TYR A 165 -15.81 30.56 7.42
C TYR A 165 -14.50 29.96 7.89
N ASN A 166 -13.39 30.35 7.25
CA ASN A 166 -12.01 30.05 7.63
C ASN A 166 -11.71 28.54 7.78
N ASN A 167 -12.19 27.72 6.84
CA ASN A 167 -12.03 26.27 6.89
C ASN A 167 -10.92 25.80 5.94
N LYS A 168 -10.20 24.74 6.31
CA LYS A 168 -9.29 24.01 5.40
C LYS A 168 -9.91 22.73 4.84
N ALA A 169 -10.93 22.22 5.52
CA ALA A 169 -11.64 21.00 5.16
C ALA A 169 -13.13 21.22 5.43
N VAL A 170 -13.98 20.86 4.48
CA VAL A 170 -15.43 20.87 4.64
C VAL A 170 -16.00 19.63 3.97
N THR A 171 -16.92 18.94 4.64
CA THR A 171 -17.78 17.94 4.04
C THR A 171 -19.20 18.47 4.04
N LEU A 172 -19.85 18.43 2.88
CA LEU A 172 -21.26 18.74 2.71
C LEU A 172 -22.00 17.46 2.33
N ASN A 173 -23.17 17.24 2.92
CA ASN A 173 -24.13 16.23 2.50
C ASN A 173 -25.42 16.94 2.10
N TYR A 174 -25.68 17.01 0.79
CA TYR A 174 -26.94 17.45 0.25
C TYR A 174 -27.90 16.28 0.17
N LYS A 175 -28.98 16.37 0.95
CA LYS A 175 -30.02 15.35 1.00
C LYS A 175 -31.21 15.80 0.15
N GLN A 176 -31.25 15.31 -1.08
CA GLN A 176 -32.35 15.59 -2.01
C GLN A 176 -33.56 14.75 -1.62
N ASN A 177 -34.65 15.39 -1.20
CA ASN A 177 -35.92 14.71 -0.97
C ASN A 177 -36.48 14.14 -2.27
N LYS A 178 -37.20 13.02 -2.17
CA LYS A 178 -37.89 12.44 -3.33
C LYS A 178 -38.78 13.50 -4.02
N GLN A 179 -38.79 13.50 -5.34
CA GLN A 179 -39.63 14.37 -6.17
C GLN A 179 -39.38 15.88 -6.02
N THR A 180 -38.25 16.30 -5.43
CA THR A 180 -37.78 17.68 -5.51
C THR A 180 -36.75 17.84 -6.62
N THR A 181 -36.63 19.04 -7.18
CA THR A 181 -35.58 19.38 -8.15
C THR A 181 -34.43 20.02 -7.40
N ALA A 182 -33.21 19.55 -7.64
CA ALA A 182 -32.03 20.19 -7.06
C ALA A 182 -31.81 21.56 -7.71
N SER A 183 -31.55 22.61 -6.92
CA SER A 183 -31.19 23.94 -7.45
C SER A 183 -30.15 24.67 -6.61
N GLN A 184 -29.48 23.94 -5.71
CA GLN A 184 -28.47 24.49 -4.82
C GLN A 184 -27.22 24.95 -5.58
N THR A 185 -26.82 26.20 -5.32
CA THR A 185 -25.51 26.73 -5.68
C THR A 185 -24.68 26.92 -4.41
N TYR A 186 -23.42 26.49 -4.48
CA TYR A 186 -22.38 26.72 -3.49
C TYR A 186 -21.34 27.66 -4.10
N SER A 187 -21.01 28.75 -3.44
CA SER A 187 -19.95 29.65 -3.87
C SER A 187 -18.78 29.53 -2.91
N ILE A 188 -17.60 29.24 -3.44
CA ILE A 188 -16.37 29.19 -2.65
C ILE A 188 -15.63 30.52 -2.81
N LEU A 189 -15.18 31.08 -1.70
CA LEU A 189 -14.23 32.18 -1.68
C LEU A 189 -12.93 31.69 -1.03
N SER A 190 -11.93 31.42 -1.87
CA SER A 190 -10.58 31.14 -1.41
C SER A 190 -9.88 32.45 -1.05
N TYR A 191 -9.21 32.48 0.11
CA TYR A 191 -8.52 33.69 0.59
C TYR A 191 -7.24 34.02 -0.17
N TYR A 192 -6.67 33.04 -0.87
CA TYR A 192 -5.46 33.21 -1.67
C TYR A 192 -5.81 33.19 -3.15
N LEU A 193 -5.23 34.13 -3.91
CA LEU A 193 -5.47 34.30 -5.35
C LEU A 193 -5.19 32.99 -6.08
N ASN A 194 -6.24 32.44 -6.72
CA ASN A 194 -6.25 31.30 -7.63
C ASN A 194 -5.00 30.42 -7.55
N THR A 195 -5.08 29.36 -6.74
CA THR A 195 -4.20 28.23 -6.95
C THR A 195 -4.36 27.82 -8.42
N ILE A 196 -3.27 27.76 -9.18
CA ILE A 196 -3.25 27.23 -10.57
C ILE A 196 -3.83 25.80 -10.64
N TYR A 197 -3.97 25.17 -9.48
CA TYR A 197 -4.55 23.86 -9.26
C TYR A 197 -5.96 24.04 -8.68
N ASN A 198 -6.96 23.56 -9.41
CA ASN A 198 -8.37 23.52 -9.03
C ASN A 198 -8.94 22.17 -9.45
N TYR A 199 -8.86 21.18 -8.56
CA TYR A 199 -9.22 19.81 -8.89
C TYR A 199 -10.68 19.56 -8.52
N GLN A 200 -11.49 19.37 -9.55
CA GLN A 200 -12.91 19.03 -9.46
C GLN A 200 -13.09 17.57 -9.90
N LEU A 201 -13.16 16.65 -8.94
CA LEU A 201 -13.14 15.21 -9.15
C LEU A 201 -14.45 14.55 -8.68
N TYR A 202 -14.89 13.46 -9.29
CA TYR A 202 -15.99 12.63 -8.78
C TYR A 202 -15.60 11.16 -8.69
N ASP A 203 -16.23 10.42 -7.78
CA ASP A 203 -16.10 8.96 -7.68
C ASP A 203 -16.62 8.28 -8.95
N ASP A 204 -15.71 7.76 -9.77
CA ASP A 204 -16.03 7.17 -11.07
C ASP A 204 -16.74 5.80 -10.99
N SER A 205 -16.85 5.22 -9.78
CA SER A 205 -17.68 4.04 -9.52
C SER A 205 -19.17 4.37 -9.42
N LYS A 206 -19.52 5.67 -9.37
CA LYS A 206 -20.89 6.18 -9.26
C LYS A 206 -21.26 7.05 -10.47
N PRO A 207 -22.56 7.30 -10.69
CA PRO A 207 -22.98 8.28 -11.68
C PRO A 207 -22.38 9.65 -11.38
N LYS A 208 -21.94 10.34 -12.42
CA LYS A 208 -21.49 11.72 -12.34
C LYS A 208 -22.64 12.65 -11.91
N ARG A 209 -22.38 13.60 -11.00
CA ARG A 209 -23.35 14.67 -10.68
C ARG A 209 -23.06 15.96 -11.43
N THR A 210 -21.95 16.61 -11.14
CA THR A 210 -21.60 17.94 -11.65
C THR A 210 -20.17 17.97 -12.19
N PHE A 211 -19.18 17.51 -11.42
CA PHE A 211 -17.78 17.51 -11.85
C PHE A 211 -17.54 16.52 -12.99
N SER A 212 -16.72 16.91 -13.97
CA SER A 212 -16.51 16.12 -15.19
C SER A 212 -15.33 15.14 -15.14
N THR A 213 -14.41 15.32 -14.19
CA THR A 213 -13.19 14.49 -14.09
C THR A 213 -13.43 13.35 -13.11
N GLY A 214 -13.47 12.12 -13.62
CA GLY A 214 -13.58 10.93 -12.76
C GLY A 214 -12.27 10.66 -12.03
N THR A 215 -12.37 10.17 -10.79
CA THR A 215 -11.24 9.62 -10.05
C THR A 215 -11.61 8.25 -9.50
N THR A 216 -10.74 7.28 -9.73
CA THR A 216 -10.84 5.99 -9.09
C THR A 216 -10.40 6.11 -7.63
N ILE A 217 -11.26 5.69 -6.70
CA ILE A 217 -10.93 5.68 -5.28
C ILE A 217 -10.16 4.39 -4.97
N GLY A 218 -8.85 4.52 -4.76
CA GLY A 218 -8.00 3.41 -4.36
C GLY A 218 -8.24 3.00 -2.90
N TYR A 219 -7.77 1.82 -2.52
CA TYR A 219 -7.61 1.50 -1.10
C TYR A 219 -6.28 2.05 -0.62
N PHE A 220 -6.28 2.74 0.53
CA PHE A 220 -5.04 3.12 1.18
C PHE A 220 -4.29 1.83 1.56
N PRO A 221 -2.94 1.80 1.46
CA PRO A 221 -2.18 0.62 1.87
C PRO A 221 -2.61 0.13 3.25
N SER A 222 -2.62 -1.19 3.44
CA SER A 222 -2.84 -1.78 4.76
C SER A 222 -1.59 -1.62 5.61
N PRO A 223 -1.70 -1.19 6.88
CA PRO A 223 -0.53 -0.91 7.72
C PRO A 223 0.33 -2.17 7.84
N MET A 224 1.66 -2.01 7.87
CA MET A 224 2.56 -3.14 8.18
C MET A 224 2.25 -3.77 9.55
N SER A 225 1.63 -3.00 10.46
CA SER A 225 1.31 -3.41 11.83
C SER A 225 -0.03 -2.82 12.28
N GLY A 226 -1.11 -3.63 12.19
CA GLY A 226 -2.45 -3.30 12.69
C GLY A 226 -3.06 -4.39 13.59
N GLY A 227 -2.26 -5.37 14.01
CA GLY A 227 -2.64 -6.34 15.03
C GLY A 227 -1.84 -6.07 16.30
N THR A 228 -2.51 -6.01 17.43
CA THR A 228 -1.95 -6.04 18.79
C THR A 228 -1.20 -7.34 19.13
N SER A 229 -0.71 -8.07 18.13
CA SER A 229 0.37 -9.01 18.30
C SER A 229 1.67 -8.23 18.21
N SER A 230 2.56 -8.42 19.17
CA SER A 230 3.99 -8.11 19.15
C SER A 230 4.74 -8.81 18.00
N GLY A 231 4.22 -8.71 16.78
CA GLY A 231 4.68 -9.41 15.60
C GLY A 231 5.89 -8.69 15.06
N SER A 232 7.06 -9.29 15.29
CA SER A 232 8.30 -8.89 14.65
C SER A 232 8.08 -8.90 13.13
N SER A 233 8.55 -7.89 12.41
CA SER A 233 8.62 -7.97 10.95
C SER A 233 9.74 -8.93 10.54
N ILE A 234 9.54 -9.66 9.44
CA ILE A 234 10.60 -10.47 8.84
C ILE A 234 11.38 -9.56 7.91
N SER A 235 12.70 -9.46 8.12
CA SER A 235 13.60 -8.78 7.19
C SER A 235 14.00 -9.71 6.05
N LEU A 236 14.24 -9.16 4.86
CA LEU A 236 14.92 -9.91 3.79
C LEU A 236 16.29 -10.39 4.27
N GLY A 237 16.72 -11.56 3.79
CA GLY A 237 17.96 -12.21 4.20
C GLY A 237 17.79 -13.21 5.34
N LEU A 238 18.88 -13.44 6.08
CA LEU A 238 18.95 -14.43 7.13
C LEU A 238 18.16 -13.98 8.36
N ASN A 239 17.24 -14.82 8.81
CA ASN A 239 16.46 -14.63 10.02
C ASN A 239 16.74 -15.78 10.99
N SER A 240 16.85 -15.45 12.28
CA SER A 240 17.06 -16.40 13.37
C SER A 240 16.24 -15.98 14.57
N PHE A 241 15.15 -16.71 14.84
CA PHE A 241 14.21 -16.39 15.91
C PHE A 241 14.18 -17.46 16.98
N SER A 242 14.10 -17.05 18.24
CA SER A 242 13.86 -17.94 19.37
C SER A 242 12.37 -18.01 19.65
N ILE A 243 11.76 -19.15 19.33
CA ILE A 243 10.32 -19.40 19.44
C ILE A 243 10.08 -20.20 20.72
N SER A 244 9.44 -19.59 21.72
CA SER A 244 9.04 -20.25 22.97
C SER A 244 7.55 -20.59 23.03
N THR A 245 6.72 -19.79 22.37
CA THR A 245 5.28 -19.95 22.22
C THR A 245 4.87 -19.72 20.76
N SER A 246 3.57 -19.70 20.47
CA SER A 246 3.11 -19.24 19.16
C SER A 246 3.47 -17.75 18.97
N THR A 247 4.03 -17.41 17.81
CA THR A 247 4.37 -16.04 17.40
C THR A 247 3.99 -15.84 15.95
N THR A 248 3.33 -14.72 15.68
CA THR A 248 2.84 -14.38 14.33
C THR A 248 3.68 -13.25 13.74
N TYR A 249 4.08 -13.43 12.49
CA TYR A 249 4.90 -12.51 11.72
C TYR A 249 4.10 -12.04 10.50
N SER A 250 4.15 -10.74 10.20
CA SER A 250 3.61 -10.20 8.95
C SER A 250 4.58 -10.47 7.80
N ILE A 251 4.08 -11.01 6.69
CA ILE A 251 4.88 -11.31 5.50
C ILE A 251 4.49 -10.37 4.35
N PRO A 252 5.45 -9.60 3.79
CA PRO A 252 5.22 -8.76 2.63
C PRO A 252 4.81 -9.55 1.38
N VAL A 253 4.19 -8.85 0.43
CA VAL A 253 3.90 -9.36 -0.90
C VAL A 253 5.18 -9.84 -1.59
N SER A 254 5.07 -10.89 -2.41
CA SER A 254 6.19 -11.44 -3.18
C SER A 254 7.40 -11.81 -2.31
N THR A 255 7.17 -12.52 -1.20
CA THR A 255 8.26 -13.01 -0.32
C THR A 255 8.35 -14.53 -0.40
N LEU A 256 9.54 -15.06 -0.66
CA LEU A 256 9.83 -16.50 -0.55
C LEU A 256 10.57 -16.74 0.76
N LEU A 257 10.03 -17.62 1.61
CA LEU A 257 10.69 -18.06 2.84
C LEU A 257 11.23 -19.47 2.64
N VAL A 258 12.49 -19.69 2.99
CA VAL A 258 13.12 -21.02 3.00
C VAL A 258 13.71 -21.32 4.37
N PHE A 259 13.15 -22.30 5.07
CA PHE A 259 13.53 -22.68 6.41
C PHE A 259 14.75 -23.60 6.41
N THR A 260 15.84 -23.12 6.99
CA THR A 260 17.12 -23.83 7.09
C THR A 260 17.29 -24.56 8.43
N LYS A 261 16.57 -24.13 9.47
CA LYS A 261 16.49 -24.82 10.76
C LYS A 261 15.10 -24.63 11.37
N SER A 262 14.36 -25.73 11.56
CA SER A 262 12.96 -25.66 12.04
C SER A 262 12.55 -26.87 12.88
N ASP A 263 13.54 -27.59 13.42
CA ASP A 263 13.27 -28.77 14.24
C ASP A 263 12.44 -28.41 15.47
N SER A 264 11.37 -29.16 15.71
CA SER A 264 10.39 -28.88 16.77
C SER A 264 9.65 -27.54 16.63
N ILE A 265 9.53 -27.02 15.39
CA ILE A 265 8.66 -25.89 15.04
C ILE A 265 7.57 -26.38 14.09
N SER A 266 6.32 -26.00 14.35
CA SER A 266 5.22 -26.04 13.39
C SER A 266 4.91 -24.63 12.90
N GLY A 267 4.41 -24.50 11.68
CA GLY A 267 4.01 -23.21 11.14
C GLY A 267 2.65 -23.24 10.46
N GLU A 268 2.03 -22.09 10.36
CA GLU A 268 0.83 -21.85 9.56
C GLU A 268 1.04 -20.58 8.74
N ALA A 269 0.95 -20.70 7.41
CA ALA A 269 0.97 -19.58 6.49
C ALA A 269 -0.46 -19.20 6.13
N ILE A 270 -0.82 -17.93 6.26
CA ILE A 270 -2.17 -17.43 6.03
C ILE A 270 -2.12 -16.28 5.02
N CYS A 271 -2.98 -16.33 4.00
CA CYS A 271 -3.09 -15.31 2.97
C CYS A 271 -4.57 -15.05 2.68
N GLY A 272 -5.10 -13.93 3.19
CA GLY A 272 -6.55 -13.66 3.12
C GLY A 272 -7.34 -14.72 3.88
N SER A 273 -8.23 -15.44 3.18
CA SER A 273 -9.02 -16.54 3.75
C SER A 273 -8.36 -17.92 3.62
N GLU A 274 -7.21 -18.02 2.97
CA GLU A 274 -6.51 -19.29 2.76
C GLU A 274 -5.48 -19.52 3.86
N SER A 275 -5.37 -20.76 4.35
CA SER A 275 -4.32 -21.18 5.27
C SER A 275 -3.66 -22.48 4.82
N LEU A 276 -2.37 -22.60 5.14
CA LEU A 276 -1.56 -23.76 4.85
C LEU A 276 -0.67 -24.09 6.05
N SER A 277 -0.81 -25.29 6.60
CA SER A 277 0.15 -25.79 7.60
C SER A 277 1.49 -26.09 6.93
N ILE A 278 2.56 -25.55 7.50
CA ILE A 278 3.94 -25.75 7.06
C ILE A 278 4.79 -26.28 8.22
N LEU A 279 6.01 -26.76 7.92
CA LEU A 279 6.91 -27.36 8.92
C LEU A 279 6.24 -28.53 9.67
N GLY A 280 6.78 -28.92 10.82
CA GLY A 280 6.23 -30.00 11.65
C GLY A 280 5.90 -31.26 10.86
N SER A 281 4.66 -31.72 10.96
CA SER A 281 4.16 -32.91 10.27
C SER A 281 3.95 -32.73 8.76
N SER A 282 3.78 -31.50 8.27
CA SER A 282 3.60 -31.25 6.83
C SER A 282 4.91 -31.43 6.04
N GLY A 283 6.06 -31.23 6.69
CA GLY A 283 7.37 -31.27 6.06
C GLY A 283 7.65 -30.14 5.05
N ILE A 284 6.73 -29.19 4.85
CA ILE A 284 6.91 -28.08 3.91
C ILE A 284 7.92 -27.09 4.49
N LYS A 285 9.12 -27.03 3.89
CA LYS A 285 10.26 -26.19 4.34
C LYS A 285 10.45 -24.91 3.55
N ALA A 286 9.60 -24.65 2.56
CA ALA A 286 9.62 -23.41 1.81
C ALA A 286 8.21 -23.00 1.42
N ILE A 287 7.95 -21.69 1.45
CA ILE A 287 6.64 -21.13 1.13
C ILE A 287 6.79 -19.76 0.47
N ALA A 288 6.02 -19.51 -0.58
CA ALA A 288 5.99 -18.23 -1.27
C ALA A 288 4.68 -17.50 -0.98
N PHE A 289 4.79 -16.28 -0.48
CA PHE A 289 3.67 -15.36 -0.28
C PHE A 289 3.57 -14.46 -1.51
N LEU A 290 2.68 -14.82 -2.45
CA LEU A 290 2.47 -14.01 -3.67
C LEU A 290 1.63 -12.76 -3.39
N ASN A 291 0.83 -12.77 -2.33
CA ASN A 291 0.13 -11.64 -1.76
C ASN A 291 0.58 -11.44 -0.30
N LYS A 292 0.25 -10.31 0.31
CA LYS A 292 0.50 -10.07 1.74
C LYS A 292 -0.17 -11.17 2.58
N GLY A 293 0.55 -11.67 3.57
CA GLY A 293 0.04 -12.72 4.46
C GLY A 293 0.65 -12.66 5.85
N THR A 294 0.38 -13.67 6.65
CA THR A 294 0.99 -13.88 7.96
C THR A 294 1.59 -15.27 8.05
N LEU A 295 2.65 -15.37 8.84
CA LEU A 295 3.29 -16.62 9.21
C LEU A 295 3.19 -16.76 10.72
N MET A 296 2.47 -17.77 11.18
CA MET A 296 2.47 -18.16 12.59
C MET A 296 3.49 -19.29 12.78
N LEU A 297 4.44 -19.12 13.70
CA LEU A 297 5.39 -20.16 14.10
C LEU A 297 5.13 -20.55 15.55
N THR A 298 5.07 -21.85 15.82
CA THR A 298 4.81 -22.39 17.16
C THR A 298 5.87 -23.42 17.51
N SER A 299 6.47 -23.29 18.69
CA SER A 299 7.33 -24.33 19.23
C SER A 299 6.50 -25.50 19.73
N THR A 300 6.88 -26.71 19.35
CA THR A 300 6.22 -27.94 19.84
C THR A 300 6.81 -28.43 21.17
N SER A 301 7.95 -27.87 21.61
CA SER A 301 8.54 -28.16 22.92
C SER A 301 9.58 -27.11 23.35
N GLY A 302 9.33 -26.42 24.46
CA GLY A 302 10.27 -25.43 25.03
C GLY A 302 10.64 -24.30 24.07
N THR A 303 11.74 -23.59 24.34
CA THR A 303 12.27 -22.57 23.41
C THR A 303 13.15 -23.21 22.35
N LYS A 304 12.85 -22.94 21.08
CA LYS A 304 13.56 -23.50 19.91
C LYS A 304 13.98 -22.40 18.96
N THR A 305 15.13 -22.57 18.32
CA THR A 305 15.61 -21.64 17.31
C THR A 305 15.07 -22.02 15.93
N CYS A 306 14.41 -21.09 15.26
CA CYS A 306 13.96 -21.19 13.89
C CYS A 306 14.85 -20.29 13.00
N ASN A 307 15.58 -20.90 12.05
CA ASN A 307 16.35 -20.17 11.05
C ASN A 307 15.67 -20.32 9.69
N PHE A 308 15.59 -19.22 8.97
CA PHE A 308 15.10 -19.21 7.60
C PHE A 308 15.67 -18.02 6.84
N ILE A 309 15.56 -18.05 5.53
CA ILE A 309 16.00 -16.99 4.64
C ILE A 309 14.76 -16.44 3.94
N ALA A 310 14.59 -15.13 3.98
CA ALA A 310 13.54 -14.43 3.26
C ALA A 310 14.13 -13.79 2.00
N TYR A 311 13.59 -14.15 0.84
CA TYR A 311 13.97 -13.57 -0.44
C TYR A 311 12.85 -12.71 -0.96
N ASP A 312 13.23 -11.59 -1.55
CA ASP A 312 12.36 -10.88 -2.44
C ASP A 312 12.15 -11.72 -3.71
N TYR A 313 10.89 -12.08 -3.91
CA TYR A 313 10.44 -13.01 -4.91
C TYR A 313 9.62 -12.33 -6.01
N SER A 314 9.65 -10.99 -6.11
CA SER A 314 8.81 -10.27 -7.06
C SER A 314 9.24 -10.46 -8.53
N HIS A 315 10.49 -10.85 -8.78
CA HIS A 315 10.99 -11.16 -10.14
C HIS A 315 10.46 -12.49 -10.70
N LYS A 316 9.83 -13.33 -9.88
CA LYS A 316 9.27 -14.62 -10.31
C LYS A 316 8.36 -14.50 -11.53
N VAL A 317 7.49 -13.49 -11.55
CA VAL A 317 6.48 -13.29 -12.59
C VAL A 317 7.10 -13.12 -13.98
N TYR A 318 8.30 -12.56 -14.06
CA TYR A 318 8.95 -12.23 -15.33
C TYR A 318 10.02 -13.24 -15.76
N TYR A 319 10.61 -13.97 -14.81
CA TYR A 319 11.83 -14.74 -15.06
C TYR A 319 11.80 -16.17 -14.56
N CYS A 320 10.70 -16.68 -14.00
CA CYS A 320 10.72 -17.97 -13.34
C CYS A 320 9.60 -18.92 -13.77
N ASN A 321 9.95 -19.92 -14.58
CA ASN A 321 9.04 -21.01 -14.95
C ASN A 321 9.08 -22.13 -13.90
N HIS A 322 10.28 -22.47 -13.43
CA HIS A 322 10.51 -23.57 -12.48
C HIS A 322 11.35 -23.10 -11.30
N VAL A 323 11.02 -23.54 -10.10
CA VAL A 323 11.72 -23.14 -8.87
C VAL A 323 12.35 -24.37 -8.26
N THR A 324 13.65 -24.33 -8.05
CA THR A 324 14.40 -25.38 -7.36
C THR A 324 15.06 -24.76 -6.14
N ILE A 325 14.86 -25.36 -4.98
CA ILE A 325 15.47 -24.90 -3.74
C ILE A 325 16.57 -25.88 -3.38
N ILE A 326 17.79 -25.38 -3.27
CA ILE A 326 18.95 -26.17 -2.87
C ILE A 326 19.30 -25.85 -1.42
N SER A 327 19.44 -26.89 -0.62
CA SER A 327 19.89 -26.81 0.77
C SER A 327 20.79 -28.00 1.09
N GLY A 328 21.70 -27.82 2.05
CA GLY A 328 22.69 -28.82 2.44
C GLY A 328 23.92 -28.87 1.53
N THR A 329 24.74 -29.92 1.70
CA THR A 329 26.07 -30.05 1.08
C THR A 329 26.07 -30.95 -0.16
N VAL A 330 24.98 -30.95 -0.93
CA VAL A 330 24.76 -31.87 -2.04
C VAL A 330 24.95 -31.15 -3.37
N LYS A 331 25.53 -31.85 -4.36
CA LYS A 331 25.61 -31.36 -5.74
C LYS A 331 24.31 -31.64 -6.48
N TYR A 332 23.79 -30.63 -7.17
CA TYR A 332 22.58 -30.73 -7.97
C TYR A 332 22.90 -30.34 -9.41
N THR A 333 22.32 -31.06 -10.38
CA THR A 333 22.40 -30.71 -11.80
C THR A 333 21.02 -30.28 -12.26
N VAL A 334 20.92 -29.07 -12.82
CA VAL A 334 19.67 -28.57 -13.41
C VAL A 334 19.72 -28.85 -14.90
N SER A 335 18.87 -29.78 -15.37
CA SER A 335 18.71 -30.05 -16.80
C SER A 335 17.69 -29.08 -17.40
N VAL A 336 18.18 -27.99 -17.99
CA VAL A 336 17.33 -26.95 -18.58
C VAL A 336 16.76 -27.43 -19.93
N GLY A 337 15.45 -27.66 -19.96
CA GLY A 337 14.70 -28.00 -21.16
C GLY A 337 14.01 -26.79 -21.80
N GLY A 338 14.01 -26.72 -23.14
CA GLY A 338 13.22 -25.72 -23.88
C GLY A 338 13.68 -24.27 -23.69
N SER A 339 12.72 -23.35 -23.66
CA SER A 339 12.94 -21.91 -23.47
C SER A 339 12.70 -21.43 -22.03
N ASP A 340 12.40 -22.37 -21.14
CA ASP A 340 12.03 -22.10 -19.75
C ASP A 340 13.24 -21.56 -18.96
N THR A 341 12.96 -20.71 -18.00
CA THR A 341 13.94 -20.19 -17.04
C THR A 341 13.73 -20.88 -15.70
N TYR A 342 14.82 -21.44 -15.17
CA TYR A 342 14.85 -22.15 -13.90
C TYR A 342 15.47 -21.24 -12.84
N CYS A 343 14.77 -21.04 -11.73
CA CYS A 343 15.28 -20.30 -10.58
C CYS A 343 15.78 -21.28 -9.54
N VAL A 344 17.08 -21.23 -9.29
CA VAL A 344 17.75 -21.99 -8.25
C VAL A 344 17.91 -21.07 -7.04
N VAL A 345 17.19 -21.36 -5.97
CA VAL A 345 17.21 -20.62 -4.71
C VAL A 345 18.14 -21.34 -3.75
N SER A 346 19.24 -20.69 -3.34
CA SER A 346 20.24 -21.29 -2.48
C SER A 346 20.01 -20.96 -1.01
N ALA A 347 19.75 -21.97 -0.19
CA ALA A 347 19.37 -21.80 1.20
C ALA A 347 20.45 -22.33 2.16
N PHE A 348 21.43 -21.48 2.46
CA PHE A 348 22.49 -21.74 3.43
C PHE A 348 22.77 -20.51 4.29
N SER A 349 23.07 -20.70 5.57
CA SER A 349 23.50 -19.61 6.47
C SER A 349 25.02 -19.52 6.62
N ASP A 350 25.72 -20.59 6.23
CA ASP A 350 27.16 -20.74 6.25
C ASP A 350 27.53 -21.70 5.09
N GLY A 351 28.63 -21.42 4.39
CA GLY A 351 29.07 -22.15 3.21
C GLY A 351 29.14 -21.29 1.93
N HIS A 352 29.17 -21.97 0.79
CA HIS A 352 29.18 -21.35 -0.53
C HIS A 352 28.40 -22.21 -1.53
N LEU A 353 28.01 -21.58 -2.64
CA LEU A 353 27.47 -22.22 -3.82
C LEU A 353 28.47 -22.06 -4.96
N ASP A 354 28.94 -23.19 -5.48
CA ASP A 354 29.62 -23.24 -6.77
C ASP A 354 28.60 -23.55 -7.86
N ILE A 355 28.57 -22.70 -8.88
CA ILE A 355 27.75 -22.87 -10.07
C ILE A 355 28.70 -23.24 -11.20
N ASP A 356 28.64 -24.51 -11.61
CA ASP A 356 29.26 -25.01 -12.83
C ASP A 356 28.24 -24.86 -13.97
N SER A 357 28.64 -24.13 -15.00
CA SER A 357 27.71 -23.61 -16.00
C SER A 357 27.53 -24.55 -17.20
N ASP A 358 28.49 -25.43 -17.52
CA ASP A 358 28.47 -26.31 -18.71
C ASP A 358 27.96 -25.60 -20.00
N GLY A 359 28.27 -24.30 -20.17
CA GLY A 359 27.82 -23.48 -21.31
C GLY A 359 26.35 -23.03 -21.26
N GLN A 360 25.69 -23.12 -20.11
CA GLN A 360 24.39 -22.52 -19.86
C GLN A 360 24.55 -21.09 -19.37
N THR A 361 23.62 -20.23 -19.77
CA THR A 361 23.65 -18.84 -19.35
C THR A 361 22.92 -18.65 -18.03
N HIS A 362 23.54 -17.91 -17.11
CA HIS A 362 22.96 -17.63 -15.81
C HIS A 362 23.35 -16.25 -15.24
N PHE A 363 22.55 -15.77 -14.30
CA PHE A 363 22.79 -14.56 -13.51
C PHE A 363 22.18 -14.75 -12.12
N SER A 364 22.62 -13.98 -11.13
CA SER A 364 22.11 -14.11 -9.75
C SER A 364 21.78 -12.78 -9.10
N PHE A 365 20.73 -12.83 -8.30
CA PHE A 365 20.34 -11.75 -7.39
C PHE A 365 20.48 -12.21 -5.94
N GLY A 366 20.84 -11.28 -5.06
CA GLY A 366 20.79 -11.46 -3.62
C GLY A 366 19.36 -11.56 -3.10
N VAL A 367 19.25 -11.75 -1.79
CA VAL A 367 17.97 -11.87 -1.05
C VAL A 367 17.06 -10.64 -1.18
N ASP A 368 17.62 -9.49 -1.55
CA ASP A 368 16.99 -8.17 -1.64
C ASP A 368 16.91 -7.62 -3.07
N LYS A 369 17.06 -8.49 -4.09
CA LYS A 369 17.17 -8.15 -5.52
C LYS A 369 18.42 -7.36 -5.92
N THR A 370 19.43 -7.23 -5.06
CA THR A 370 20.71 -6.68 -5.51
C THR A 370 21.35 -7.64 -6.50
N LEU A 371 21.82 -7.13 -7.64
CA LEU A 371 22.51 -7.95 -8.63
C LEU A 371 23.86 -8.40 -8.06
N VAL A 372 24.10 -9.71 -8.00
CA VAL A 372 25.37 -10.26 -7.51
C VAL A 372 26.39 -10.34 -8.63
N TYR A 373 25.96 -10.79 -9.81
CA TYR A 373 26.75 -10.75 -11.04
C TYR A 373 25.82 -10.76 -12.26
N ASP A 374 26.32 -10.14 -13.34
CA ASP A 374 25.64 -10.06 -14.63
C ASP A 374 25.58 -11.41 -15.34
N LYS A 375 24.75 -11.47 -16.37
CA LYS A 375 24.59 -12.64 -17.24
C LYS A 375 25.92 -13.18 -17.76
N THR A 376 26.19 -14.47 -17.53
CA THR A 376 27.44 -15.14 -17.87
C THR A 376 27.22 -16.62 -18.23
N GLU A 377 28.21 -17.23 -18.89
CA GLU A 377 28.34 -18.67 -19.14
C GLU A 377 29.60 -19.25 -18.49
N SER A 378 30.19 -18.49 -17.56
CA SER A 378 31.38 -18.90 -16.81
C SER A 378 30.99 -19.25 -15.38
N ASP A 379 31.68 -20.23 -14.81
CA ASP A 379 31.47 -20.69 -13.45
C ASP A 379 31.52 -19.56 -12.42
N GLN A 380 30.70 -19.67 -11.37
CA GLN A 380 30.60 -18.66 -10.32
C GLN A 380 30.70 -19.28 -8.94
N HIS A 381 31.32 -18.55 -8.03
CA HIS A 381 31.44 -18.89 -6.62
C HIS A 381 30.73 -17.84 -5.78
N ILE A 382 29.74 -18.27 -5.00
CA ILE A 382 28.85 -17.38 -4.26
C ILE A 382 28.88 -17.73 -2.78
N THR A 383 29.17 -16.75 -1.92
CA THR A 383 29.27 -16.92 -0.47
C THR A 383 28.03 -16.46 0.29
N ASN A 384 27.01 -15.95 -0.41
CA ASN A 384 25.75 -15.49 0.15
C ASN A 384 24.55 -16.23 -0.47
N PRO A 385 23.40 -16.30 0.23
CA PRO A 385 22.17 -16.82 -0.34
C PRO A 385 21.72 -15.99 -1.54
N VAL A 386 21.33 -16.67 -2.63
CA VAL A 386 20.93 -16.02 -3.88
C VAL A 386 19.76 -16.73 -4.55
N ILE A 387 19.12 -16.02 -5.48
CA ILE A 387 18.31 -16.62 -6.53
C ILE A 387 19.09 -16.54 -7.83
N THR A 388 19.53 -17.69 -8.33
CA THR A 388 20.19 -17.82 -9.64
C THR A 388 19.16 -18.17 -10.69
N TYR A 389 19.14 -17.42 -11.78
CA TYR A 389 18.30 -17.66 -12.93
C TYR A 389 19.14 -18.33 -14.00
N VAL A 390 18.71 -19.51 -14.43
CA VAL A 390 19.41 -20.33 -15.43
C VAL A 390 18.50 -20.50 -16.64
N ARG A 391 19.05 -20.25 -17.83
CA ARG A 391 18.33 -20.43 -19.09
C ARG A 391 19.28 -20.95 -20.17
N ARG A 392 18.75 -21.82 -21.03
CA ARG A 392 19.45 -22.19 -22.25
C ARG A 392 19.26 -21.09 -23.28
N GLU A 393 20.35 -20.43 -23.69
CA GLU A 393 20.27 -19.65 -24.92
C GLU A 393 20.08 -20.60 -26.09
N LYS A 394 19.08 -20.30 -26.92
CA LYS A 394 18.92 -20.97 -28.20
C LYS A 394 20.16 -20.59 -28.99
N HIS A 395 21.11 -21.52 -29.11
CA HIS A 395 22.31 -21.32 -29.92
C HIS A 395 21.83 -20.90 -31.31
N MET A 396 21.87 -19.59 -31.60
CA MET A 396 21.58 -19.12 -32.93
C MET A 396 22.76 -19.60 -33.75
N PRO A 397 22.57 -20.47 -34.75
CA PRO A 397 23.67 -20.85 -35.61
C PRO A 397 24.23 -19.54 -36.16
N THR A 398 25.49 -19.27 -35.84
CA THR A 398 26.25 -18.21 -36.49
C THR A 398 26.07 -18.44 -37.97
N ARG A 399 25.46 -17.48 -38.67
CA ARG A 399 25.40 -17.48 -40.13
C ARG A 399 26.84 -17.63 -40.60
N SER A 400 27.22 -18.83 -41.00
CA SER A 400 28.42 -19.02 -41.80
C SER A 400 28.19 -18.17 -43.03
N SER A 401 29.02 -17.13 -43.20
CA SER A 401 29.14 -16.43 -44.46
C SER A 401 29.46 -17.48 -45.53
N LEU A 402 28.43 -17.88 -46.28
CA LEU A 402 28.60 -18.57 -47.55
C LEU A 402 29.22 -17.54 -48.49
N ASN A 403 30.44 -17.85 -48.93
CA ASN A 403 31.03 -17.30 -50.14
C ASN A 403 30.26 -17.77 -51.36
#